data_AF-A0A3L8PRN6-F1
#
_entry.id   AF-A0A3L8PRN6-F1
#
_cell.length_a   1.000
_cell.length_b   1.000
_cell.length_c   1.000
_cell.angle_alpha   90.00
_cell.angle_beta   90.00
_cell.angle_gamma   90.00
#
_symmetry.space_group_name_H-M   'P 1'
#
loop_
_entity.id
_entity.type
_entity.pdbx_description
1 polymer ?
#
loop_
_entity_poly.entity_id
_entity_poly.type
_entity_poly.pdbx_seq_one_letter_code
_entity_poly.pdbx_strand_id
1 'polypeptide(L)'
;MTLITYYKARFQIEFVFRDAKQFTGLMDCQARKKEAINPHINASFTALNVLKFEDAMSKECHSESVISIASWRRRKFNQYLMKIIFDKLDIDPSNEKVSQVISELEEFGVIAA
;
A
#
# COMPACT_ATOMS: atom_id res chain seq x y z
N MET A 1 -30.34 8.20 15.21
CA MET A 1 -29.38 7.45 14.38
C MET A 1 -29.72 5.97 14.52
N THR A 2 -30.27 5.36 13.47
CA THR A 2 -31.04 4.10 13.55
C THR A 2 -30.15 2.86 13.35
N LEU A 3 -30.58 1.71 13.86
CA LEU A 3 -29.93 0.38 13.69
C LEU A 3 -29.45 0.11 12.25
N ILE A 4 -30.21 0.60 11.26
CA ILE A 4 -29.91 0.49 9.83
C ILE A 4 -28.58 1.15 9.46
N THR A 5 -28.27 2.33 10.04
CA THR A 5 -27.01 3.03 9.79
C THR A 5 -25.81 2.21 10.28
N TYR A 6 -25.90 1.63 11.49
CA TYR A 6 -24.85 0.75 12.02
C TYR A 6 -24.68 -0.51 11.18
N TYR A 7 -25.77 -1.12 10.74
CA TYR A 7 -25.68 -2.33 9.92
C TYR A 7 -25.06 -2.07 8.54
N LYS A 8 -25.30 -0.90 7.94
CA LYS A 8 -24.62 -0.46 6.71
C LYS A 8 -23.12 -0.28 6.92
N ALA A 9 -22.70 0.27 8.05
CA ALA A 9 -21.28 0.46 8.37
C ALA A 9 -20.51 -0.86 8.50
N ARG A 10 -21.19 -1.98 8.81
CA ARG A 10 -20.57 -3.32 8.90
C ARG A 10 -19.81 -3.70 7.62
N PHE A 11 -20.29 -3.28 6.44
CA PHE A 11 -19.67 -3.67 5.17
C PHE A 11 -18.26 -3.08 4.98
N GLN A 12 -17.90 -2.03 5.72
CA GLN A 12 -16.57 -1.41 5.62
C GLN A 12 -15.43 -2.37 5.95
N ILE A 13 -15.67 -3.35 6.84
CA ILE A 13 -14.66 -4.36 7.19
C ILE A 13 -14.32 -5.28 6.01
N GLU A 14 -15.26 -5.50 5.09
CA GLU A 14 -15.05 -6.37 3.92
C GLU A 14 -14.00 -5.78 2.99
N PHE A 15 -13.92 -4.45 2.87
CA PHE A 15 -12.88 -3.77 2.11
C PHE A 15 -11.49 -3.97 2.73
N VAL A 16 -11.40 -3.95 4.06
CA VAL A 16 -10.14 -4.23 4.78
C VAL A 16 -9.64 -5.63 4.46
N PHE A 17 -10.51 -6.64 4.55
CA PHE A 17 -10.13 -8.02 4.23
C PHE A 17 -9.82 -8.21 2.74
N ARG A 18 -10.65 -7.66 1.84
CA ARG A 18 -10.42 -7.75 0.39
C ARG A 18 -9.05 -7.21 0.02
N ASP A 19 -8.75 -5.98 0.45
CA ASP A 19 -7.52 -5.31 0.08
C ASP A 19 -6.30 -5.99 0.72
N ALA A 20 -6.43 -6.47 1.96
CA ALA A 20 -5.36 -7.20 2.63
C ALA A 20 -5.00 -8.50 1.89
N LYS A 21 -6.02 -9.28 1.49
CA LYS A 21 -5.87 -10.52 0.70
C LYS A 21 -5.25 -10.26 -0.67
N GLN A 22 -5.72 -9.23 -1.37
CA GLN A 22 -5.33 -9.00 -2.76
C GLN A 22 -3.97 -8.32 -2.92
N PHE A 23 -3.59 -7.44 -1.98
CA PHE A 23 -2.44 -6.55 -2.18
C PHE A 23 -1.32 -6.67 -1.14
N THR A 24 -1.63 -7.17 0.06
CA THR A 24 -0.65 -7.21 1.17
C THR A 24 -0.33 -8.63 1.65
N GLY A 25 -0.78 -9.64 0.91
CA GLY A 25 -0.39 -11.02 1.10
C GLY A 25 -1.03 -11.75 2.27
N LEU A 26 -2.22 -11.33 2.74
CA LEU A 26 -2.90 -11.98 3.88
C LEU A 26 -3.08 -13.50 3.71
N MET A 27 -3.16 -13.98 2.47
CA MET A 27 -3.35 -15.39 2.12
C MET A 27 -2.05 -16.11 1.70
N ASP A 28 -0.91 -15.42 1.70
CA ASP A 28 0.34 -15.94 1.13
C ASP A 28 1.07 -16.86 2.12
N CYS A 29 0.82 -16.71 3.42
CA CYS A 29 1.48 -17.53 4.43
C CYS A 29 0.96 -18.97 4.45
N GLN A 30 1.90 -19.89 4.29
CA GLN A 30 1.69 -21.34 4.36
C GLN A 30 2.23 -21.96 5.66
N ALA A 31 2.54 -21.12 6.66
CA ALA A 31 3.04 -21.62 7.94
C ALA A 31 1.96 -22.42 8.68
N ARG A 32 2.38 -23.48 9.38
CA ARG A 32 1.49 -24.36 10.16
C ARG A 32 1.49 -24.08 11.65
N LYS A 33 2.43 -23.26 12.12
CA LYS A 33 2.62 -22.91 13.54
C LYS A 33 1.97 -21.57 13.83
N LYS A 34 1.21 -21.48 14.93
CA LYS A 34 0.51 -20.26 15.35
C LYS A 34 1.47 -19.08 15.53
N GLU A 35 2.67 -19.36 16.03
CA GLU A 35 3.73 -18.39 16.30
C GLU A 35 4.25 -17.73 15.02
N ALA A 36 4.10 -18.39 13.86
CA ALA A 36 4.48 -17.87 12.56
C ALA A 36 3.28 -17.25 11.80
N ILE A 37 2.06 -17.77 12.00
CA ILE A 37 0.84 -17.25 11.37
C ILE A 37 0.50 -15.86 11.91
N ASN A 38 0.50 -15.69 13.24
CA ASN A 38 0.13 -14.42 13.89
C ASN A 38 0.94 -13.21 13.39
N PRO A 39 2.30 -13.24 13.38
CA PRO A 39 3.07 -12.11 12.90
C PRO A 39 2.85 -11.84 11.42
N HIS A 40 2.61 -12.86 10.58
CA HIS A 40 2.32 -12.65 9.17
C HIS A 40 0.97 -11.94 8.95
N ILE A 41 -0.09 -12.37 9.64
CA ILE A 41 -1.40 -11.71 9.57
C ILE A 41 -1.27 -10.24 10.01
N ASN A 42 -0.58 -10.00 11.12
CA ASN A 42 -0.33 -8.64 11.61
C ASN A 42 0.46 -7.82 10.59
N ALA A 43 1.52 -8.38 10.00
CA ALA A 43 2.32 -7.69 8.99
C ALA A 43 1.49 -7.30 7.75
N SER A 44 0.62 -8.19 7.27
CA SER A 44 -0.28 -7.90 6.15
C SER A 44 -1.21 -6.72 6.47
N PHE A 45 -1.89 -6.72 7.62
CA PHE A 45 -2.76 -5.60 8.01
C PHE A 45 -1.99 -4.32 8.32
N THR A 46 -0.80 -4.42 8.92
CA THR A 46 0.09 -3.27 9.15
C THR A 46 0.49 -2.64 7.83
N ALA A 47 0.89 -3.44 6.83
CA ALA A 47 1.22 -2.94 5.50
C ALA A 47 0.02 -2.20 4.87
N LEU A 48 -1.19 -2.76 4.98
CA LEU A 48 -2.40 -2.09 4.48
C LEU A 48 -2.65 -0.74 5.17
N ASN A 49 -2.49 -0.69 6.49
CA ASN A 49 -2.68 0.54 7.26
C ASN A 49 -1.63 1.60 6.92
N VAL A 50 -0.36 1.20 6.72
CA VAL A 50 0.69 2.11 6.27
C VAL A 50 0.35 2.70 4.90
N LEU A 51 -0.09 1.88 3.93
CA LEU A 51 -0.48 2.41 2.62
C LEU A 51 -1.66 3.40 2.71
N LYS A 52 -2.65 3.13 3.57
CA LYS A 52 -3.76 4.06 3.81
C LYS A 52 -3.31 5.37 4.47
N PHE A 53 -2.36 5.28 5.38
CA PHE A 53 -1.79 6.46 6.04
C PHE A 53 -1.01 7.32 5.04
N GLU A 54 -0.16 6.71 4.22
CA GLU A 54 0.59 7.38 3.15
C GLU A 54 -0.34 8.10 2.15
N ASP A 55 -1.44 7.46 1.77
CA ASP A 55 -2.47 8.08 0.92
C ASP A 55 -3.09 9.31 1.56
N ALA A 56 -3.49 9.22 2.83
CA ALA A 56 -4.08 10.33 3.56
C ALA A 56 -3.10 11.51 3.68
N MET A 57 -1.82 11.22 3.92
CA MET A 57 -0.75 12.23 3.95
C MET A 57 -0.53 12.87 2.58
N SER A 58 -0.46 12.08 1.50
CA SER A 58 -0.22 12.60 0.15
C SER A 58 -1.33 13.51 -0.37
N LYS A 59 -2.57 13.28 0.08
CA LYS A 59 -3.74 14.06 -0.34
C LYS A 59 -4.00 15.28 0.55
N GLU A 60 -3.22 15.44 1.63
CA GLU A 60 -3.49 16.41 2.71
C GLU A 60 -4.95 16.33 3.21
N CYS A 61 -5.55 15.15 3.12
CA CYS A 61 -6.98 14.95 3.27
C CYS A 61 -7.26 13.93 4.36
N HIS A 62 -7.84 14.41 5.45
CA HIS A 62 -8.29 13.57 6.57
C HIS A 62 -9.73 13.06 6.38
N SER A 63 -10.38 13.35 5.25
CA SER A 63 -11.74 12.93 4.95
C SER A 63 -11.79 11.69 4.05
N GLU A 64 -12.99 11.15 3.82
CA GLU A 64 -13.22 9.98 2.97
C GLU A 64 -12.76 10.26 1.53
N SER A 65 -11.58 9.73 1.18
CA SER A 65 -11.06 9.77 -0.18
C SER A 65 -10.96 8.36 -0.76
N VAL A 66 -11.19 8.23 -2.07
CA VAL A 66 -11.05 6.96 -2.76
C VAL A 66 -9.56 6.60 -2.83
N ILE A 67 -9.20 5.45 -2.28
CA ILE A 67 -7.85 4.92 -2.30
C ILE A 67 -7.75 3.67 -3.19
N SER A 68 -6.74 3.64 -4.05
CA SER A 68 -6.35 2.44 -4.79
C SER A 68 -5.12 1.81 -4.13
N ILE A 69 -5.34 0.78 -3.31
CA ILE A 69 -4.25 0.00 -2.70
C ILE A 69 -3.36 -0.64 -3.77
N ALA A 70 -3.97 -1.02 -4.91
CA ALA A 70 -3.25 -1.54 -6.06
C ALA A 70 -2.26 -0.53 -6.64
N SER A 71 -2.65 0.75 -6.74
CA SER A 71 -1.78 1.84 -7.21
C SER A 71 -0.66 2.11 -6.21
N TRP A 72 -0.98 2.17 -4.91
CA TRP A 72 0.01 2.34 -3.86
C TRP A 72 1.05 1.22 -3.79
N ARG A 73 0.61 -0.04 -3.94
CA ARG A 73 1.52 -1.18 -4.04
C ARG A 73 2.50 -1.02 -5.21
N ARG A 74 2.03 -0.55 -6.36
CA ARG A 74 2.88 -0.31 -7.55
C ARG A 74 3.89 0.80 -7.30
N ARG A 75 3.47 1.95 -6.75
CA ARG A 75 4.39 3.04 -6.38
C ARG A 75 5.49 2.56 -5.45
N LYS A 76 5.15 1.88 -4.35
CA LYS A 76 6.14 1.35 -3.40
C LYS A 76 7.06 0.30 -4.03
N PHE A 77 6.55 -0.53 -4.94
CA PHE A 77 7.38 -1.46 -5.70
C PHE A 77 8.36 -0.72 -6.63
N ASN A 78 7.88 0.26 -7.39
CA ASN A 78 8.70 1.06 -8.30
C ASN A 78 9.80 1.80 -7.53
N GLN A 79 9.45 2.46 -6.41
CA GLN A 79 10.40 3.12 -5.50
C GLN A 79 11.50 2.15 -5.03
N TYR A 80 11.11 0.96 -4.59
CA TYR A 80 12.06 -0.05 -4.13
C TYR A 80 12.96 -0.57 -5.26
N LEU A 81 12.40 -0.81 -6.45
CA LEU A 81 13.14 -1.25 -7.62
C LEU A 81 14.16 -0.20 -8.07
N MET A 82 13.76 1.06 -8.15
CA MET A 82 14.64 2.17 -8.51
C MET A 82 15.78 2.32 -7.52
N LYS A 83 15.49 2.23 -6.22
CA LYS A 83 16.52 2.25 -5.18
C LYS A 83 17.57 1.16 -5.42
N ILE A 84 17.14 -0.08 -5.68
CA ILE A 84 18.08 -1.18 -5.98
C ILE A 84 18.91 -0.87 -7.23
N ILE A 85 18.29 -0.40 -8.31
CA ILE A 85 18.98 -0.14 -9.58
C ILE A 85 20.04 0.95 -9.39
N PHE A 86 19.69 2.06 -8.74
CA PHE A 86 20.62 3.17 -8.54
C PHE A 86 21.74 2.83 -7.55
N ASP A 87 21.42 2.12 -6.47
CA ASP A 87 22.43 1.60 -5.54
C ASP A 87 23.43 0.66 -6.26
N LYS A 88 22.95 -0.13 -7.24
CA LYS A 88 23.80 -1.06 -8.02
C LYS A 88 24.63 -0.38 -9.09
N LEU A 89 24.16 0.76 -9.61
CA LEU A 89 24.85 1.55 -10.64
C LEU A 89 25.68 2.69 -10.06
N ASP A 90 25.71 2.84 -8.73
CA ASP A 90 26.37 3.94 -8.01
C ASP A 90 25.90 5.33 -8.48
N ILE A 91 24.58 5.45 -8.71
CA ILE A 91 23.94 6.70 -9.15
C ILE A 91 23.42 7.43 -7.92
N ASP A 92 23.86 8.68 -7.74
CA ASP A 92 23.36 9.55 -6.67
C ASP A 92 21.93 10.04 -6.97
N PRO A 93 20.93 9.68 -6.13
CA PRO A 93 19.54 10.15 -6.30
C PRO A 93 19.36 11.65 -6.05
N SER A 94 20.36 12.33 -5.46
CA SER A 94 20.33 13.78 -5.20
C SER A 94 20.51 14.62 -6.46
N ASN A 95 20.93 14.01 -7.57
CA ASN A 95 21.02 14.67 -8.85
C ASN A 95 19.62 15.05 -9.37
N GLU A 96 19.42 16.32 -9.74
CA GLU A 96 18.13 16.83 -10.20
C GLU A 96 17.53 16.01 -11.35
N LYS A 97 18.34 15.59 -12.33
CA LYS A 97 17.88 14.77 -13.45
C LYS A 97 17.41 13.39 -13.01
N VAL A 98 18.12 12.80 -12.05
CA VAL A 98 17.77 11.49 -11.49
C VAL A 98 16.49 11.61 -10.67
N SER A 99 16.33 12.67 -9.88
CA SER A 99 15.11 12.94 -9.12
C SER A 99 13.88 13.09 -10.02
N GLN A 100 14.01 13.77 -11.18
CA GLN A 100 12.91 13.87 -12.15
C GLN A 100 12.50 12.49 -12.69
N VAL A 101 13.49 11.68 -13.09
CA VAL A 101 13.26 10.31 -13.56
C VAL A 101 12.62 9.44 -12.47
N ILE A 102 13.03 9.60 -11.20
CA ILE A 102 12.43 8.90 -10.07
C ILE A 102 10.93 9.22 -9.97
N SER A 103 10.57 10.50 -10.01
CA SER A 103 9.16 10.92 -9.90
C SER A 103 8.31 10.37 -11.05
N GLU A 104 8.83 10.34 -12.27
CA GLU A 104 8.11 9.77 -13.41
C GLU A 104 7.93 8.25 -13.28
N LEU A 105 8.99 7.54 -12.90
CA LEU A 105 8.97 6.09 -12.76
C LEU A 105 8.19 5.62 -11.54
N GLU A 106 8.04 6.43 -10.49
CA GLU A 106 7.19 6.12 -9.35
C GLU A 106 5.73 5.92 -9.79
N GLU A 107 5.23 6.77 -10.68
CA GLU A 107 3.86 6.71 -11.20
C GLU A 107 3.68 5.66 -12.32
N PHE A 108 4.75 4.99 -12.74
CA PHE A 108 4.69 4.02 -13.83
C PHE A 108 3.73 2.85 -13.53
N GLY A 109 2.76 2.65 -14.42
CA GLY A 109 1.78 1.55 -14.33
C GLY A 109 0.74 1.72 -13.21
N VAL A 110 0.69 2.88 -12.56
CA VAL A 110 -0.39 3.23 -11.64
C VAL A 110 -1.73 3.26 -12.40
N ILE A 111 -2.78 2.73 -11.78
CA ILE A 111 -4.13 2.79 -12.34
C ILE A 111 -4.66 4.21 -12.12
N ALA A 112 -4.97 4.91 -13.22
CA ALA A 112 -5.66 6.19 -13.19
C ALA A 112 -7.08 6.00 -12.59
N ALA A 113 -7.45 6.88 -11.66
CA ALA A 113 -8.77 6.89 -11.04
C ALA A 113 -9.81 7.54 -11.97
#